data_AF-A0A849PZ01-F1
#
_entry.id   AF-A0A849PZ01-F1
#
_cell.length_a   1.000
_cell.length_b   1.000
_cell.length_c   1.000
_cell.angle_alpha   90.00
_cell.angle_beta   90.00
_cell.angle_gamma   90.00
#
_symmetry.space_group_name_H-M   'P 1'
#
loop_
_entity.id
_entity.type
_entity.pdbx_description
1 polymer ?
#
loop_
_entity_poly.entity_id
_entity_poly.type
_entity_poly.pdbx_seq_one_letter_code
_entity_poly.pdbx_strand_id
1 'polypeptide(L)'
;NRFGFPAWTAAYRPYQPILVAVFGGLTFAALCFGSVYSFLKYYPAMIAGDRKRKIEHMLPYAINYMSAMSGAGVLPVDLFRALSNNEIYGEMCVESKYLVRDLEVLGSNLVSAMKNLASATPSPMLQEFLQGAITVVTSGGELEPYFKIKAEQYIIDNRQRQKEFLETLGLLGETYVTAFVAGPLFLIITIAIVSLMGGADDMFLYILVYGLIPVGSAMFLVIISLITPEE
;
A
#
# COMPACT_ATOMS: atom_id res chain seq x y z
N ASN A 1 -32.88 33.05 25.48
CA ASN A 1 -31.86 33.90 26.15
C ASN A 1 -31.81 33.67 27.67
N ARG A 2 -31.30 32.52 28.13
CA ARG A 2 -31.30 32.18 29.58
C ARG A 2 -29.98 31.61 30.10
N PHE A 3 -28.86 32.11 29.60
CA PHE A 3 -27.57 32.06 30.31
C PHE A 3 -27.12 33.49 30.57
N GLY A 4 -27.70 34.10 31.61
CA GLY A 4 -27.32 35.44 32.07
C GLY A 4 -26.13 35.33 33.00
N PHE A 5 -24.95 35.78 32.56
CA PHE A 5 -23.79 35.91 33.41
C PHE A 5 -24.10 36.87 34.59
N PRO A 6 -23.66 36.57 35.83
CA PRO A 6 -23.99 37.34 37.03
C PRO A 6 -23.53 38.81 36.94
N ALA A 7 -24.23 39.72 37.63
CA ALA A 7 -24.11 41.18 37.45
C ALA A 7 -22.70 41.79 37.63
N TRP A 8 -21.82 41.14 38.39
CA TRP A 8 -20.41 41.53 38.51
C TRP A 8 -19.66 41.42 37.17
N THR A 9 -20.13 40.59 36.24
CA THR A 9 -19.55 40.40 34.89
C THR A 9 -19.81 41.53 33.88
N ALA A 10 -20.68 42.49 34.22
CA ALA A 10 -21.03 43.60 33.34
C ALA A 10 -19.83 44.52 33.02
N ALA A 11 -18.90 44.69 33.97
CA ALA A 11 -17.70 45.52 33.80
C ALA A 11 -16.69 44.95 32.79
N TYR A 12 -16.73 43.63 32.52
CA TYR A 12 -15.77 42.94 31.64
C TYR A 12 -16.34 42.64 30.24
N ARG A 13 -17.63 42.92 30.00
CA ARG A 13 -18.30 42.77 28.69
C ARG A 13 -17.52 43.32 27.49
N PRO A 14 -16.89 44.51 27.54
CA PRO A 14 -16.12 45.01 26.39
C PRO A 14 -14.83 44.21 26.13
N TYR A 15 -14.28 43.49 27.11
CA TYR A 15 -13.07 42.67 26.97
C TYR A 15 -13.38 41.20 26.60
N GLN A 16 -14.63 40.75 26.74
CA GLN A 16 -15.07 39.41 26.32
C GLN A 16 -14.73 39.06 24.85
N PRO A 17 -14.94 39.93 23.84
CA PRO A 17 -14.59 39.60 22.46
C PRO A 17 -13.09 39.47 22.25
N ILE A 18 -12.27 40.26 22.96
CA ILE A 18 -10.80 40.19 22.88
C ILE A 18 -10.30 38.88 23.47
N LEU A 19 -10.84 38.47 24.63
CA LEU A 19 -10.50 37.18 25.24
C LEU A 19 -10.88 36.01 24.34
N VAL A 20 -12.10 36.01 23.78
CA VAL A 20 -12.55 34.96 22.86
C VAL A 20 -11.70 34.91 21.59
N ALA A 21 -11.31 36.06 21.03
CA ALA A 21 -10.44 36.12 19.86
C ALA A 21 -9.03 35.58 20.15
N VAL A 22 -8.45 35.92 21.31
CA VAL A 22 -7.12 35.43 21.71
C VAL A 22 -7.14 33.93 21.99
N PHE A 23 -8.10 33.43 22.77
CA PHE A 23 -8.23 32.00 23.04
C PHE A 23 -8.58 31.20 21.78
N GLY A 24 -9.50 31.70 20.94
CA GLY A 24 -9.84 31.08 19.66
C GLY A 24 -8.69 31.07 18.66
N GLY A 25 -7.91 32.16 18.61
CA GLY A 25 -6.69 32.22 17.79
C GLY A 25 -5.64 31.23 18.26
N LEU A 26 -5.43 31.09 19.58
CA LEU A 26 -4.51 30.12 20.16
C LEU A 26 -4.93 28.67 19.89
N THR A 27 -6.22 28.33 20.04
CA THR A 27 -6.70 26.97 19.74
C THR A 27 -6.60 26.65 18.26
N PHE A 28 -6.96 27.59 17.38
CA PHE A 28 -6.82 27.43 15.94
C PHE A 28 -5.34 27.25 15.54
N ALA A 29 -4.44 28.08 16.07
CA ALA A 29 -3.01 27.96 15.84
C ALA A 29 -2.45 26.61 16.33
N ALA A 30 -2.88 26.15 17.51
CA ALA A 30 -2.50 24.84 18.04
C ALA A 30 -3.01 23.67 17.18
N LEU A 31 -4.23 23.76 16.65
CA LEU A 31 -4.79 22.75 15.74
C LEU A 31 -4.04 22.72 14.40
N CYS A 32 -3.78 23.88 13.80
CA CYS A 32 -2.99 23.98 12.57
C CYS A 32 -1.58 23.42 12.78
N PHE A 33 -0.90 23.82 13.86
CA PHE A 33 0.42 23.31 14.20
C PHE A 33 0.41 21.79 14.42
N GLY A 34 -0.56 21.27 15.17
CA GLY A 34 -0.72 19.84 15.41
C GLY A 34 -0.98 19.03 14.14
N SER A 35 -1.80 19.57 13.23
CA SER A 35 -2.08 18.96 11.93
C SER A 35 -0.84 18.91 11.04
N VAL A 36 -0.13 20.04 10.88
CA VAL A 36 1.09 20.11 10.07
C VAL A 36 2.20 19.22 10.65
N TYR A 37 2.40 19.24 11.96
CA TYR A 37 3.37 18.38 12.64
C TYR A 37 3.06 16.89 12.42
N SER A 38 1.78 16.52 12.56
CA SER A 38 1.35 15.14 12.30
C SER A 38 1.62 14.75 10.84
N PHE A 39 1.25 15.60 9.89
CA PHE A 39 1.50 15.36 8.46
C PHE A 39 2.99 15.16 8.16
N LEU A 40 3.86 16.05 8.64
CA LEU A 40 5.32 15.93 8.45
C LEU A 40 5.91 14.67 9.11
N LYS A 41 5.33 14.20 10.21
CA LYS A 41 5.75 12.96 10.87
C LYS A 41 5.35 11.71 10.08
N TYR A 42 4.16 11.69 9.48
CA TYR A 42 3.66 10.53 8.73
C TYR A 42 4.13 10.49 7.27
N TYR A 43 4.49 11.64 6.70
CA TYR A 43 4.93 11.76 5.32
C TYR A 43 6.12 10.83 4.94
N PRO A 44 7.22 10.76 5.73
CA PRO A 44 8.32 9.85 5.44
C PRO A 44 7.88 8.38 5.49
N ALA A 45 6.98 8.01 6.40
CA ALA A 45 6.48 6.66 6.51
C ALA A 45 5.64 6.26 5.28
N MET A 46 4.86 7.19 4.73
CA MET A 46 4.11 6.97 3.49
C MET A 46 5.04 6.75 2.29
N ILE A 47 6.06 7.60 2.12
CA ILE A 47 7.05 7.43 1.04
C ILE A 47 7.81 6.11 1.21
N ALA A 48 8.26 5.80 2.43
CA ALA A 48 8.96 4.55 2.70
C ALA A 48 8.06 3.34 2.40
N GLY A 49 6.76 3.42 2.68
CA GLY A 49 5.78 2.39 2.35
C GLY A 49 5.64 2.18 0.84
N ASP A 50 5.53 3.25 0.06
CA ASP A 50 5.43 3.15 -1.41
C ASP A 50 6.72 2.60 -2.03
N ARG A 51 7.89 3.08 -1.57
CA ARG A 51 9.20 2.53 -1.99
C ARG A 51 9.34 1.06 -1.62
N LYS A 52 8.95 0.67 -0.39
CA LYS A 52 8.95 -0.73 0.05
C LYS A 52 8.14 -1.60 -0.91
N ARG A 53 6.92 -1.19 -1.26
CA ARG A 53 6.04 -1.95 -2.17
C ARG A 53 6.68 -2.12 -3.55
N LYS A 54 7.25 -1.04 -4.10
CA LYS A 54 7.94 -1.07 -5.41
C LYS A 54 9.20 -1.95 -5.41
N ILE A 55 9.98 -1.93 -4.33
CA ILE A 55 11.15 -2.80 -4.14
C ILE A 55 10.69 -4.26 -4.09
N GLU A 56 9.73 -4.59 -3.22
CA GLU A 56 9.23 -5.97 -3.05
C GLU A 56 8.62 -6.54 -4.33
N HIS A 57 7.93 -5.71 -5.12
CA HIS A 57 7.38 -6.12 -6.41
C HIS A 57 8.46 -6.50 -7.42
N MET A 58 9.54 -5.71 -7.52
CA MET A 58 10.61 -5.91 -8.50
C MET A 58 11.68 -6.93 -8.05
N LEU A 59 11.78 -7.19 -6.76
CA LEU A 59 12.81 -8.04 -6.16
C LEU A 59 12.86 -9.48 -6.73
N PRO A 60 11.74 -10.22 -6.91
CA PRO A 60 11.77 -11.56 -7.50
C PRO A 60 12.38 -11.57 -8.92
N TYR A 61 12.05 -10.57 -9.73
CA TYR A 61 12.54 -10.44 -11.10
C TYR A 61 14.03 -10.10 -11.14
N ALA A 62 14.48 -9.20 -10.27
CA ALA A 62 15.89 -8.86 -10.13
C ALA A 62 16.73 -10.05 -9.67
N ILE A 63 16.26 -10.82 -8.68
CA ILE A 63 16.98 -12.00 -8.18
C ILE A 63 16.97 -13.13 -9.20
N ASN A 64 15.88 -13.32 -9.95
CA ASN A 64 15.85 -14.28 -11.05
C ASN A 64 16.88 -13.94 -12.14
N TYR A 65 17.05 -12.65 -12.46
CA TYR A 65 18.14 -12.19 -13.33
C TYR A 65 19.52 -12.48 -12.73
N MET A 66 19.73 -12.16 -11.45
CA MET A 66 20.99 -12.45 -10.75
C MET A 66 21.31 -13.94 -10.75
N SER A 67 20.32 -14.80 -10.52
CA SER A 67 20.49 -16.26 -10.56
C SER A 67 20.90 -16.75 -11.94
N ALA A 68 20.19 -16.32 -12.99
CA ALA A 68 20.49 -16.72 -14.36
C ALA A 68 21.90 -16.29 -14.81
N MET A 69 22.29 -15.05 -14.49
CA MET A 69 23.59 -14.51 -14.84
C MET A 69 24.72 -15.09 -13.97
N SER A 70 24.46 -15.34 -12.69
CA SER A 70 25.42 -16.01 -11.81
C SER A 70 25.72 -17.43 -12.27
N GLY A 71 24.71 -18.17 -12.77
CA GLY A 71 24.91 -19.49 -13.39
C GLY A 71 25.68 -19.45 -14.71
N ALA A 72 25.77 -18.28 -15.35
CA ALA A 72 26.65 -18.03 -16.49
C ALA A 72 28.09 -17.60 -16.06
N GLY A 73 28.39 -17.61 -14.76
CA GLY A 73 29.70 -17.26 -14.22
C GLY A 73 29.94 -15.76 -14.00
N VAL A 74 28.90 -14.93 -14.07
CA VAL A 74 29.03 -13.48 -13.83
C VAL A 74 29.27 -13.22 -12.34
N LEU A 75 30.25 -12.39 -12.04
CA LEU A 75 30.62 -12.07 -10.67
C LEU A 75 29.52 -11.24 -9.96
N PRO A 76 29.32 -11.42 -8.64
CA PRO A 76 28.27 -10.71 -7.89
C PRO A 76 28.31 -9.18 -8.02
N VAL A 77 29.51 -8.59 -8.06
CA VAL A 77 29.67 -7.13 -8.23
C VAL A 77 29.12 -6.68 -9.58
N ASP A 78 29.39 -7.44 -10.65
CA ASP A 78 28.93 -7.14 -12.00
C ASP A 78 27.41 -7.36 -12.13
N LEU A 79 26.82 -8.27 -11.37
CA LEU A 79 25.36 -8.44 -11.28
C LEU A 79 24.68 -7.18 -10.74
N PHE A 80 25.16 -6.65 -9.61
CA PHE A 80 24.63 -5.41 -9.05
C PHE A 80 24.87 -4.21 -9.97
N ARG A 81 26.00 -4.17 -10.69
CA ARG A 81 26.27 -3.16 -11.73
C ARG A 81 25.31 -3.27 -12.91
N ALA A 82 24.97 -4.48 -13.34
CA ALA A 82 24.01 -4.67 -14.42
C ALA A 82 22.60 -4.24 -13.99
N LEU A 83 22.19 -4.57 -12.77
CA LEU A 83 20.92 -4.11 -12.19
C LEU A 83 20.87 -2.59 -12.02
N SER A 84 21.96 -1.96 -11.59
CA SER A 84 22.03 -0.52 -11.37
C SER A 84 21.95 0.31 -12.66
N ASN A 85 22.26 -0.29 -13.81
CA ASN A 85 22.19 0.37 -15.11
C ASN A 85 20.88 0.12 -15.85
N ASN A 86 20.03 -0.78 -15.37
CA ASN A 86 18.79 -1.15 -16.05
C ASN A 86 17.56 -0.64 -15.31
N GLU A 87 16.94 0.42 -15.84
CA GLU A 87 15.76 1.07 -15.25
C GLU A 87 14.51 0.19 -15.24
N ILE A 88 14.47 -0.90 -16.02
CA ILE A 88 13.35 -1.86 -16.04
C ILE A 88 13.09 -2.44 -14.64
N TYR A 89 14.10 -2.51 -13.77
CA TYR A 89 13.95 -3.00 -12.39
C TYR A 89 13.46 -1.94 -11.39
N GLY A 90 13.12 -0.72 -11.84
CA GLY A 90 12.49 0.30 -10.99
C GLY A 90 13.31 0.64 -9.74
N GLU A 91 12.68 0.59 -8.56
CA GLU A 91 13.37 0.87 -7.28
C GLU A 91 14.53 -0.11 -6.98
N MET A 92 14.51 -1.34 -7.50
CA MET A 92 15.65 -2.25 -7.35
C MET A 92 16.90 -1.78 -8.09
N CYS A 93 16.74 -1.06 -9.20
CA CYS A 93 17.84 -0.38 -9.88
C CYS A 93 18.45 0.70 -8.99
N VAL A 94 17.61 1.48 -8.29
CA VAL A 94 18.05 2.53 -7.35
C VAL A 94 18.79 1.94 -6.13
N GLU A 95 18.25 0.89 -5.52
CA GLU A 95 18.92 0.18 -4.41
C GLU A 95 20.26 -0.42 -4.85
N SER A 96 20.32 -0.98 -6.07
CA SER A 96 21.57 -1.49 -6.66
C SER A 96 22.57 -0.38 -6.95
N LYS A 97 22.12 0.82 -7.38
CA LYS A 97 22.98 2.00 -7.54
C LYS A 97 23.66 2.40 -6.24
N TYR A 98 22.95 2.37 -5.11
CA TYR A 98 23.54 2.67 -3.81
C TYR A 98 24.63 1.65 -3.44
N LEU A 99 24.38 0.37 -3.65
CA LEU A 99 25.37 -0.67 -3.40
C LEU A 99 26.60 -0.51 -4.31
N VAL A 100 26.40 -0.33 -5.61
CA VAL A 100 27.51 -0.14 -6.57
C VAL A 100 28.33 1.12 -6.25
N ARG A 101 27.67 2.21 -5.86
CA ARG A 101 28.36 3.42 -5.38
C ARG A 101 29.24 3.12 -4.17
N ASP A 102 28.74 2.36 -3.20
CA ASP A 102 29.50 2.01 -2.00
C ASP A 102 30.74 1.15 -2.35
N LEU A 103 30.66 0.31 -3.38
CA LEU A 103 31.79 -0.49 -3.88
C LEU A 103 32.81 0.34 -4.66
N GLU A 104 32.35 1.05 -5.69
CA GLU A 104 33.24 1.68 -6.68
C GLU A 104 33.72 3.06 -6.27
N VAL A 105 32.87 3.84 -5.59
CA VAL A 105 33.17 5.22 -5.20
C VAL A 105 33.72 5.28 -3.79
N LEU A 106 33.10 4.56 -2.85
CA LEU A 106 33.51 4.57 -1.44
C LEU A 106 34.57 3.51 -1.10
N GLY A 107 34.86 2.59 -2.03
CA GLY A 107 35.85 1.53 -1.83
C GLY A 107 35.49 0.51 -0.76
N SER A 108 34.19 0.35 -0.45
CA SER A 108 33.73 -0.66 0.51
C SER A 108 33.85 -2.06 -0.09
N ASN A 109 34.07 -3.06 0.77
CA ASN A 109 33.97 -4.45 0.32
C ASN A 109 32.50 -4.88 0.12
N LEU A 110 32.27 -5.96 -0.62
CA LEU A 110 30.93 -6.46 -0.96
C LEU A 110 30.06 -6.73 0.27
N VAL A 111 30.63 -7.33 1.31
CA VAL A 111 29.91 -7.67 2.55
C VAL A 111 29.46 -6.40 3.29
N SER A 112 30.34 -5.42 3.42
CA SER A 112 30.07 -4.13 4.06
C SER A 112 29.03 -3.33 3.27
N ALA A 113 29.12 -3.30 1.94
CA ALA A 113 28.15 -2.60 1.09
C ALA A 113 26.75 -3.25 1.19
N MET A 114 26.66 -4.59 1.14
CA MET A 114 25.39 -5.30 1.35
C MET A 114 24.82 -5.01 2.74
N LYS A 115 25.66 -4.93 3.78
CA LYS A 115 25.23 -4.64 5.16
C LYS A 115 24.68 -3.22 5.29
N ASN A 116 25.35 -2.25 4.68
CA ASN A 116 24.87 -0.86 4.65
C ASN A 116 23.52 -0.78 3.95
N LEU A 117 23.38 -1.38 2.76
CA LEU A 117 22.12 -1.40 2.02
C LEU A 117 21.00 -2.09 2.83
N ALA A 118 21.28 -3.25 3.44
CA ALA A 118 20.32 -3.99 4.26
C ALA A 118 19.86 -3.21 5.50
N SER A 119 20.65 -2.26 6.01
CA SER A 119 20.27 -1.39 7.13
C SER A 119 19.48 -0.14 6.69
N ALA A 120 19.63 0.29 5.45
CA ALA A 120 19.05 1.52 4.93
C ALA A 120 17.73 1.29 4.16
N THR A 121 17.55 0.08 3.61
CA THR A 121 16.39 -0.23 2.77
C THR A 121 15.09 -0.33 3.58
N PRO A 122 13.96 0.21 3.07
CA PRO A 122 12.66 0.10 3.74
C PRO A 122 11.98 -1.28 3.53
N SER A 123 12.55 -2.16 2.69
CA SER A 123 11.99 -3.49 2.39
C SER A 123 12.59 -4.59 3.28
N PRO A 124 11.78 -5.24 4.15
CA PRO A 124 12.22 -6.40 4.91
C PRO A 124 12.62 -7.58 4.02
N MET A 125 11.97 -7.76 2.87
CA MET A 125 12.27 -8.84 1.93
C MET A 125 13.66 -8.67 1.30
N LEU A 126 14.01 -7.45 0.86
CA LEU A 126 15.36 -7.15 0.37
C LEU A 126 16.40 -7.27 1.49
N GLN A 127 16.05 -6.82 2.70
CA GLN A 127 16.92 -6.94 3.87
C GLN A 127 17.24 -8.42 4.18
N GLU A 128 16.26 -9.32 4.17
CA GLU A 128 16.47 -10.76 4.38
C GLU A 128 17.35 -11.36 3.28
N PHE A 129 17.09 -11.01 2.02
CA PHE A 129 17.89 -11.48 0.89
C PHE A 129 19.36 -11.07 1.01
N LEU A 130 19.62 -9.79 1.32
CA LEU A 130 20.98 -9.28 1.49
C LEU A 130 21.67 -9.92 2.71
N GLN A 131 20.95 -10.13 3.81
CA GLN A 131 21.49 -10.81 4.99
C GLN A 131 21.88 -12.26 4.70
N GLY A 132 21.05 -13.01 3.97
CA GLY A 132 21.42 -14.36 3.55
C GLY A 132 22.61 -14.38 2.61
N ALA A 133 22.68 -13.44 1.65
CA ALA A 133 23.84 -13.29 0.77
C ALA A 133 25.12 -12.98 1.56
N ILE A 134 25.05 -12.09 2.56
CA ILE A 134 26.15 -11.80 3.48
C ILE A 134 26.59 -13.09 4.18
N THR A 135 25.67 -13.87 4.76
CA THR A 135 25.99 -15.11 5.48
C THR A 135 26.71 -16.13 4.59
N VAL A 136 26.28 -16.28 3.33
CA VAL A 136 26.89 -17.17 2.35
C VAL A 136 28.33 -16.73 2.05
N VAL A 137 28.55 -15.45 1.75
CA VAL A 137 29.89 -14.90 1.47
C VAL A 137 30.81 -15.03 2.69
N THR A 138 30.33 -14.70 3.89
CA THR A 138 31.16 -14.77 5.11
C THR A 138 31.52 -16.19 5.52
N SER A 139 30.69 -17.17 5.14
CA SER A 139 30.96 -18.60 5.37
C SER A 139 31.87 -19.21 4.29
N GLY A 140 32.30 -18.43 3.30
CA GLY A 140 33.10 -18.91 2.16
C GLY A 140 32.29 -19.72 1.13
N GLY A 141 30.96 -19.60 1.16
CA GLY A 141 30.08 -20.27 0.21
C GLY A 141 29.91 -19.51 -1.11
N GLU A 142 29.36 -20.20 -2.10
CA GLU A 142 29.06 -19.63 -3.40
C GLU A 142 27.68 -18.96 -3.40
N LEU A 143 27.59 -17.75 -3.99
CA LEU A 143 26.35 -16.99 -4.07
C LEU A 143 25.36 -17.53 -5.11
N GLU A 144 25.83 -18.26 -6.13
CA GLU A 144 24.98 -18.77 -7.20
C GLU A 144 23.86 -19.71 -6.67
N PRO A 145 24.16 -20.76 -5.87
CA PRO A 145 23.10 -21.61 -5.31
C PRO A 145 22.10 -20.82 -4.46
N TYR A 146 22.57 -19.82 -3.72
CA TYR A 146 21.72 -18.98 -2.89
C TYR A 146 20.75 -18.14 -3.72
N PHE A 147 21.25 -17.47 -4.77
CA PHE A 147 20.41 -16.70 -5.69
C PHE A 147 19.38 -17.58 -6.39
N LYS A 148 19.76 -18.79 -6.78
CA LYS A 148 18.83 -19.74 -7.41
C LYS A 148 17.69 -20.15 -6.47
N ILE A 149 18.02 -20.57 -5.26
CA ILE A 149 17.01 -20.97 -4.27
C ILE A 149 16.07 -19.79 -3.96
N LYS A 150 16.61 -18.59 -3.75
CA LYS A 150 15.79 -17.41 -3.45
C LYS A 150 14.99 -16.92 -4.65
N ALA A 151 15.50 -17.03 -5.87
CA ALA A 151 14.74 -16.73 -7.09
C ALA A 151 13.52 -17.65 -7.21
N GLU A 152 13.72 -18.97 -7.07
CA GLU A 152 12.63 -19.96 -7.13
C GLU A 152 11.61 -19.72 -6.01
N GLN A 153 12.09 -19.51 -4.77
CA GLN A 153 11.23 -19.22 -3.62
C GLN A 153 10.34 -17.99 -3.89
N TYR A 154 10.93 -16.86 -4.30
CA TYR A 154 10.18 -15.63 -4.50
C TYR A 154 9.24 -15.66 -5.70
N ILE A 155 9.57 -16.41 -6.76
CA ILE A 155 8.64 -16.64 -7.88
C ILE A 155 7.44 -17.48 -7.43
N ILE A 156 7.67 -18.52 -6.63
CA ILE A 156 6.59 -19.37 -6.08
C ILE A 156 5.68 -18.52 -5.17
N ASP A 157 6.27 -17.76 -4.25
CA ASP A 157 5.54 -16.89 -3.33
C ASP A 157 4.72 -15.83 -4.10
N ASN A 158 5.28 -15.25 -5.17
CA ASN A 158 4.56 -14.28 -6.00
C ASN A 158 3.39 -14.92 -6.76
N ARG A 159 3.58 -16.12 -7.33
CA ARG A 159 2.49 -16.87 -7.99
C ARG A 159 1.39 -17.25 -7.01
N GLN A 160 1.75 -17.64 -5.80
CA GLN A 160 0.79 -17.96 -4.75
C GLN A 160 -0.03 -16.73 -4.35
N ARG A 161 0.62 -15.57 -4.15
CA ARG A 161 -0.08 -14.29 -3.89
C ARG A 161 -1.02 -13.89 -5.03
N GLN A 162 -0.59 -14.03 -6.28
CA GLN A 162 -1.46 -13.77 -7.44
C GLN A 162 -2.66 -14.72 -7.47
N LYS A 163 -2.46 -16.00 -7.14
CA LYS A 163 -3.55 -16.97 -7.05
C LYS A 163 -4.55 -16.60 -5.96
N GLU A 164 -4.08 -16.28 -4.75
CA GLU A 164 -4.91 -15.84 -3.63
C GLU A 164 -5.70 -14.56 -3.96
N PHE A 165 -5.06 -13.64 -4.69
CA PHE A 165 -5.73 -12.44 -5.19
C PHE A 165 -6.86 -12.77 -6.18
N LEU A 166 -6.62 -13.66 -7.14
CA LEU A 166 -7.65 -14.12 -8.09
C LEU A 166 -8.78 -14.89 -7.39
N GLU A 167 -8.48 -15.72 -6.40
CA GLU A 167 -9.48 -16.40 -5.58
C GLU A 167 -10.35 -15.40 -4.82
N THR A 168 -9.74 -14.35 -4.26
CA THR A 168 -10.46 -13.25 -3.59
C THR A 168 -11.37 -12.50 -4.56
N LEU A 169 -10.87 -12.15 -5.76
CA LEU A 169 -11.69 -11.54 -6.81
C LEU A 169 -12.85 -12.44 -7.25
N GLY A 170 -12.62 -13.75 -7.35
CA GLY A 170 -13.64 -14.74 -7.66
C GLY A 170 -14.75 -14.77 -6.61
N LEU A 171 -14.39 -14.84 -5.32
CA LEU A 171 -15.34 -14.81 -4.20
C LEU A 171 -16.16 -13.51 -4.15
N LEU A 172 -15.51 -12.38 -4.41
CA LEU A 172 -16.20 -11.08 -4.52
C LEU A 172 -17.19 -11.10 -5.69
N GLY A 173 -16.78 -11.61 -6.85
CA GLY A 173 -17.65 -11.75 -8.03
C GLY A 173 -18.86 -12.65 -7.77
N GLU A 174 -18.66 -13.80 -7.13
CA GLU A 174 -19.74 -14.71 -6.73
C GLU A 174 -20.72 -14.02 -5.78
N THR A 175 -20.19 -13.31 -4.78
CA THR A 175 -20.99 -12.54 -3.82
C THR A 175 -21.79 -11.45 -4.54
N TYR A 176 -21.21 -10.77 -5.52
CA TYR A 176 -21.91 -9.75 -6.30
C TYR A 176 -23.07 -10.33 -7.11
N VAL A 177 -22.83 -11.42 -7.86
CA VAL A 177 -23.89 -12.07 -8.65
C VAL A 177 -25.01 -12.57 -7.74
N THR A 178 -24.68 -13.15 -6.59
CA THR A 178 -25.69 -13.69 -5.68
C THR A 178 -26.47 -12.58 -4.97
N ALA A 179 -25.78 -11.60 -4.39
CA ALA A 179 -26.39 -10.57 -3.54
C ALA A 179 -27.03 -9.41 -4.33
N PHE A 180 -26.45 -9.01 -5.46
CA PHE A 180 -26.89 -7.83 -6.22
C PHE A 180 -27.54 -8.15 -7.57
N VAL A 181 -27.39 -9.37 -8.09
CA VAL A 181 -28.09 -9.79 -9.31
C VAL A 181 -29.24 -10.74 -8.99
N ALA A 182 -28.95 -11.93 -8.44
CA ALA A 182 -29.97 -12.97 -8.22
C ALA A 182 -31.00 -12.58 -7.16
N GLY A 183 -30.56 -12.06 -6.00
CA GLY A 183 -31.45 -11.63 -4.92
C GLY A 183 -32.42 -10.52 -5.35
N PRO A 184 -31.94 -9.39 -5.91
CA PRO A 184 -32.81 -8.32 -6.39
C PRO A 184 -33.70 -8.77 -7.54
N LEU A 185 -33.22 -9.60 -8.47
CA LEU A 185 -34.05 -10.13 -9.56
C LEU A 185 -35.24 -10.93 -9.01
N PHE A 186 -35.02 -11.80 -8.01
CA PHE A 186 -36.08 -12.56 -7.36
C PHE A 186 -37.12 -11.64 -6.70
N LEU A 187 -36.66 -10.60 -6.00
CA LEU A 187 -37.54 -9.60 -5.38
C LEU A 187 -38.33 -8.82 -6.43
N ILE A 188 -37.68 -8.37 -7.50
CA ILE A 188 -38.32 -7.66 -8.62
C ILE A 188 -39.45 -8.50 -9.21
N ILE A 189 -39.19 -9.78 -9.51
CA ILE A 189 -40.21 -10.68 -10.07
C ILE A 189 -41.39 -10.84 -9.10
N THR A 190 -41.12 -11.12 -7.83
CA THR A 190 -42.15 -11.35 -6.81
C THR A 190 -43.02 -10.10 -6.61
N ILE A 191 -42.38 -8.93 -6.47
CA ILE A 191 -43.08 -7.65 -6.27
C ILE A 191 -43.86 -7.28 -7.52
N ALA A 192 -43.31 -7.49 -8.72
CA ALA A 192 -44.01 -7.22 -9.97
C ALA A 192 -45.30 -8.05 -10.09
N ILE A 193 -45.27 -9.34 -9.71
CA ILE A 193 -46.47 -10.19 -9.70
C ILE A 193 -47.52 -9.67 -8.71
N VAL A 194 -47.12 -9.29 -7.49
CA VAL A 194 -48.04 -8.75 -6.48
C VAL A 194 -48.60 -7.37 -6.89
N SER A 195 -47.79 -6.52 -7.52
CA SER A 195 -48.22 -5.22 -8.07
C SER A 195 -49.27 -5.41 -9.16
N LEU A 196 -49.11 -6.40 -10.06
CA LEU A 196 -50.12 -6.75 -11.07
C LEU A 196 -51.46 -7.21 -10.47
N MET A 197 -51.43 -7.82 -9.28
CA MET A 197 -52.63 -8.21 -8.54
C MET A 197 -53.27 -7.04 -7.76
N GLY A 198 -52.70 -5.83 -7.87
CA GLY A 198 -53.18 -4.62 -7.21
C GLY A 198 -52.76 -4.48 -5.74
N GLY A 199 -51.78 -5.25 -5.28
CA GLY A 199 -51.44 -5.39 -3.85
C GLY A 199 -50.09 -4.83 -3.40
N ALA A 200 -49.25 -4.30 -4.28
CA ALA A 200 -47.92 -3.78 -3.92
C ALA A 200 -47.75 -2.29 -4.25
N ASP A 201 -46.99 -1.59 -3.40
CA ASP A 201 -46.57 -0.21 -3.61
C ASP A 201 -45.39 -0.15 -4.59
N ASP A 202 -45.60 0.47 -5.74
CA ASP A 202 -44.58 0.64 -6.78
C ASP A 202 -43.36 1.42 -6.29
N MET A 203 -43.49 2.24 -5.24
CA MET A 203 -42.37 2.99 -4.66
C MET A 203 -41.24 2.07 -4.17
N PHE A 204 -41.55 0.92 -3.58
CA PHE A 204 -40.52 -0.01 -3.11
C PHE A 204 -39.73 -0.62 -4.27
N LEU A 205 -40.39 -0.90 -5.40
CA LEU A 205 -39.74 -1.37 -6.62
C LEU A 205 -38.82 -0.30 -7.21
N TYR A 206 -39.27 0.96 -7.26
CA TYR A 206 -38.45 2.09 -7.70
C TYR A 206 -37.19 2.27 -6.83
N ILE A 207 -37.32 2.21 -5.50
CA ILE A 207 -36.18 2.31 -4.59
C ILE A 207 -35.19 1.16 -4.79
N LEU A 208 -35.68 -0.07 -5.01
CA LEU A 208 -34.84 -1.23 -5.22
C LEU A 208 -34.05 -1.13 -6.53
N VAL A 209 -34.72 -0.77 -7.63
CA VAL A 209 -34.11 -0.68 -8.97
C VAL A 209 -33.22 0.55 -9.13
N TYR A 210 -33.68 1.73 -8.71
CA TYR A 210 -32.96 3.00 -8.94
C TYR A 210 -32.11 3.46 -7.75
N GLY A 211 -32.30 2.88 -6.56
CA GLY A 211 -31.52 3.19 -5.37
C GLY A 211 -30.56 2.06 -5.02
N LEU A 212 -31.10 0.93 -4.57
CA LEU A 212 -30.31 -0.14 -3.96
C LEU A 212 -29.31 -0.77 -4.92
N ILE A 213 -29.72 -1.11 -6.14
CA ILE A 213 -28.82 -1.72 -7.14
C ILE A 213 -27.68 -0.76 -7.52
N PRO A 214 -27.92 0.49 -7.98
CA PRO A 214 -26.84 1.41 -8.34
C PRO A 214 -25.88 1.72 -7.19
N VAL A 215 -26.40 1.94 -5.98
CA VAL A 215 -25.57 2.20 -4.80
C VAL A 215 -24.75 0.97 -4.43
N GLY A 216 -25.36 -0.22 -4.45
CA GLY A 216 -24.69 -1.49 -4.21
C GLY A 216 -23.56 -1.76 -5.21
N SER A 217 -23.83 -1.57 -6.50
CA SER A 217 -22.82 -1.72 -7.57
C SER A 217 -21.70 -0.69 -7.43
N ALA A 218 -22.00 0.57 -7.11
CA ALA A 218 -20.98 1.59 -6.88
C ALA A 218 -20.09 1.25 -5.68
N MET A 219 -20.69 0.80 -4.56
CA MET A 219 -19.97 0.33 -3.38
C MET A 219 -19.05 -0.86 -3.73
N PHE A 220 -19.55 -1.82 -4.52
CA PHE A 220 -18.77 -2.98 -4.94
C PHE A 220 -17.57 -2.59 -5.81
N LEU A 221 -17.75 -1.64 -6.73
CA LEU A 221 -16.64 -1.10 -7.54
C LEU A 221 -15.56 -0.46 -6.67
N VAL A 222 -15.94 0.31 -5.64
CA VAL A 222 -14.99 0.90 -4.69
C VAL A 222 -14.21 -0.17 -3.94
N ILE A 223 -14.88 -1.25 -3.49
CA ILE A 223 -14.21 -2.36 -2.81
C ILE A 223 -13.17 -3.02 -3.73
N ILE A 224 -13.53 -3.33 -4.98
CA ILE A 224 -12.58 -3.89 -5.95
C ILE A 224 -11.40 -2.94 -6.18
N SER A 225 -11.66 -1.64 -6.31
CA SER A 225 -10.61 -0.64 -6.52
C SER A 225 -9.63 -0.55 -5.34
N LEU A 226 -10.09 -0.78 -4.11
CA LEU A 226 -9.23 -0.72 -2.92
C LEU A 226 -8.37 -1.99 -2.75
N ILE A 227 -8.85 -3.13 -3.24
CA ILE A 227 -8.15 -4.42 -3.11
C ILE A 227 -7.21 -4.66 -4.29
N THR A 228 -7.55 -4.15 -5.48
CA THR A 228 -6.70 -4.25 -6.67
C THR A 228 -5.43 -3.45 -6.43
N PRO A 229 -4.24 -4.09 -6.39
CA PRO A 229 -2.99 -3.36 -6.29
C PRO A 229 -2.86 -2.44 -7.51
N GLU A 230 -2.82 -1.13 -7.29
CA GLU A 230 -2.44 -0.18 -8.34
C GLU A 230 -0.99 -0.46 -8.75
N GLU A 231 -0.75 -0.63 -10.06
CA GLU A 231 0.57 -0.66 -10.69
C GLU A 231 1.32 0.67 -10.49
#